data_AF-A0A484Z8E1-F1
#
_entry.id   AF-A0A484Z8E1-F1
#
_cell.length_a   1.000
_cell.length_b   1.000
_cell.length_c   1.000
_cell.angle_alpha   90.00
_cell.angle_beta   90.00
_cell.angle_gamma   90.00
#
_symmetry.space_group_name_H-M   'P 1'
#
loop_
_entity.id
_entity.type
_entity.pdbx_description
1 polymer ?
#
loop_
_entity_poly.entity_id
_entity_poly.type
_entity_poly.pdbx_seq_one_letter_code
_entity_poly.pdbx_strand_id
1 'polypeptide(L)'
;MPHLHSVIPPYILRRIIESGSEPQQRCARQTLTHVQTLMAHMPGKPAAPHVNKTGQLERDIYDAKQTQELPGTQVRYEGQPSNADVAVDEAYDYLGITHDFFWKEYQRDSLDNKGLILTGTVHYGREYQNALLERSADGVWRWRRGDL
;
A
#
# COMPACT_ATOMS: atom_id res chain seq x y z
N MET A 1 2.64 -14.83 12.40
CA MET A 1 3.50 -13.62 12.46
C MET A 1 3.00 -12.69 11.37
N PRO A 2 2.59 -11.46 11.67
CA PRO A 2 2.28 -10.51 10.62
C PRO A 2 3.57 -10.21 9.85
N HIS A 3 3.48 -10.07 8.53
CA HIS A 3 4.64 -9.91 7.64
C HIS A 3 4.48 -8.60 6.88
N LEU A 4 5.38 -7.66 7.14
CA LEU A 4 5.51 -6.45 6.35
C LEU A 4 6.34 -6.78 5.10
N HIS A 5 5.73 -6.71 3.92
CA HIS A 5 6.44 -6.91 2.66
C HIS A 5 6.80 -5.56 2.07
N SER A 6 8.09 -5.26 2.06
CA SER A 6 8.62 -4.04 1.47
C SER A 6 9.12 -4.31 0.06
N VAL A 7 8.74 -3.43 -0.88
CA VAL A 7 9.20 -3.53 -2.28
C VAL A 7 10.69 -3.22 -2.38
N ILE A 8 11.18 -2.21 -1.65
CA ILE A 8 12.61 -1.88 -1.58
C ILE A 8 13.21 -2.51 -0.32
N PRO A 9 14.03 -3.57 -0.44
CA PRO A 9 14.63 -4.22 0.72
C PRO A 9 15.58 -3.28 1.48
N PRO A 10 15.73 -3.45 2.82
CA PRO A 10 16.57 -2.59 3.65
C PRO A 10 18.02 -2.43 3.16
N TYR A 11 18.60 -3.47 2.54
CA TYR A 11 19.97 -3.41 2.03
C TYR A 11 20.13 -2.46 0.83
N ILE A 12 19.09 -2.25 0.02
CA ILE A 12 19.13 -1.29 -1.10
C ILE A 12 19.16 0.12 -0.53
N LEU A 13 18.31 0.43 0.46
CA LEU A 13 18.31 1.72 1.15
C LEU A 13 19.68 1.97 1.80
N ARG A 14 20.28 0.97 2.46
CA ARG A 14 21.64 1.08 3.01
C ARG A 14 22.67 1.45 1.94
N ARG A 15 22.59 0.86 0.76
CA ARG A 15 23.49 1.18 -0.35
C ARG A 15 23.32 2.62 -0.84
N ILE A 16 22.09 3.14 -0.92
CA ILE A 16 21.83 4.54 -1.26
C ILE A 16 22.41 5.49 -0.19
N ILE A 17 22.34 5.10 1.08
CA ILE A 17 22.93 5.87 2.19
C ILE A 17 24.46 5.95 2.06
N GLU A 18 25.10 4.90 1.54
CA GLU A 18 26.56 4.83 1.38
C GLU A 18 27.07 5.58 0.14
N SER A 19 26.31 5.59 -0.96
CA SER A 19 26.79 6.06 -2.27
C SER A 19 25.97 7.17 -2.94
N GLY A 20 24.86 7.61 -2.34
CA GLY A 20 23.97 8.61 -2.92
C GLY A 20 24.43 10.06 -2.70
N SER A 21 23.76 11.01 -3.35
CA SER A 21 23.86 12.44 -3.04
C SER A 21 23.27 12.76 -1.67
N GLU A 22 23.60 13.91 -1.08
CA GLU A 22 23.10 14.27 0.26
C GLU A 22 21.57 14.22 0.39
N PRO A 23 20.76 14.72 -0.57
CA PRO A 23 19.31 14.54 -0.53
C PRO A 23 18.91 13.06 -0.56
N GLN A 24 19.50 12.25 -1.44
CA GLN A 24 19.19 10.82 -1.56
C GLN A 24 19.51 10.05 -0.27
N GLN A 25 20.66 10.34 0.35
CA GLN A 25 21.04 9.73 1.61
C GLN A 25 20.05 10.09 2.72
N ARG A 26 19.58 11.33 2.78
CA ARG A 26 18.61 11.80 3.77
C ARG A 26 17.29 11.03 3.65
N CYS A 27 16.72 10.98 2.45
CA CYS A 27 15.44 10.28 2.20
C CYS A 27 15.57 8.77 2.48
N ALA A 28 16.68 8.16 2.07
CA ALA A 28 16.94 6.75 2.31
C ALA A 28 17.10 6.43 3.81
N ARG A 29 17.78 7.28 4.60
CA ARG A 29 17.87 7.14 6.06
C ARG A 29 16.49 7.23 6.72
N GLN A 30 15.70 8.23 6.36
CA GLN A 30 14.35 8.41 6.91
C GLN A 30 13.45 7.21 6.60
N THR A 31 13.48 6.75 5.35
CA THR A 31 12.71 5.57 4.90
C THR A 31 13.15 4.31 5.63
N LEU A 32 14.47 4.07 5.75
CA LEU A 32 15.02 2.88 6.39
C LEU A 32 14.65 2.81 7.88
N THR A 33 14.83 3.90 8.62
CA THR A 33 14.45 3.99 10.04
C THR A 33 12.97 3.69 10.22
N HIS A 34 12.11 4.25 9.34
CA HIS A 34 10.67 4.00 9.41
C HIS A 34 10.30 2.54 9.17
N VAL A 35 10.87 1.92 8.13
CA VAL A 35 10.63 0.50 7.81
C VAL A 35 11.07 -0.40 8.99
N GLN A 36 12.21 -0.10 9.61
CA GLN A 36 12.69 -0.84 10.78
C GLN A 36 11.74 -0.71 11.98
N THR A 37 11.21 0.48 12.25
CA THR A 37 10.22 0.70 13.31
C THR A 37 8.94 -0.07 13.05
N LEU A 38 8.42 -0.06 11.81
CA LEU A 38 7.22 -0.83 11.45
C LEU A 38 7.44 -2.35 11.59
N MET A 39 8.61 -2.85 11.20
CA MET A 39 8.96 -4.27 11.39
C MET A 39 9.03 -4.65 12.88
N ALA A 40 9.44 -3.72 13.75
CA ALA A 40 9.51 -3.95 15.20
C ALA A 40 8.13 -3.84 15.89
N HIS A 41 7.23 -3.01 15.35
CA HIS A 41 5.93 -2.69 15.96
C HIS A 41 4.81 -2.82 14.92
N MET A 42 4.18 -4.01 14.86
CA MET A 42 2.94 -4.21 14.11
C MET A 42 1.74 -4.15 15.07
N PRO A 43 0.97 -3.04 15.09
CA PRO A 43 -0.25 -2.97 15.89
C PRO A 43 -1.32 -3.90 15.29
N GLY A 44 -2.03 -4.63 16.16
CA GLY A 44 -3.26 -5.34 15.78
C GLY A 44 -4.36 -4.33 15.46
N LYS A 45 -4.96 -4.44 14.28
CA LYS A 45 -6.09 -3.62 13.82
C LYS A 45 -7.29 -4.54 13.46
N PRO A 46 -8.50 -3.97 13.23
CA PRO A 46 -9.72 -4.75 13.07
C PRO A 46 -9.80 -5.52 11.74
N ALA A 47 -10.58 -6.61 11.75
CA ALA A 47 -10.89 -7.49 10.61
C ALA A 47 -11.07 -6.74 9.28
N ALA A 48 -10.48 -7.27 8.21
CA ALA A 48 -10.64 -6.71 6.88
C ALA A 48 -12.09 -6.83 6.38
N PRO A 49 -12.61 -5.83 5.66
CA PRO A 49 -13.93 -5.92 5.06
C PRO A 49 -13.92 -6.76 3.77
N HIS A 50 -15.04 -7.43 3.52
CA HIS A 50 -15.22 -8.33 2.38
C HIS A 50 -16.51 -7.99 1.62
N VAL A 51 -16.46 -8.18 0.31
CA VAL A 51 -17.59 -8.14 -0.60
C VAL A 51 -18.38 -9.44 -0.46
N ASN A 52 -19.71 -9.34 -0.37
CA ASN A 52 -20.58 -10.52 -0.20
C ASN A 52 -20.78 -11.31 -1.50
N LYS A 53 -20.43 -10.74 -2.66
CA LYS A 53 -20.63 -11.34 -3.98
C LYS A 53 -19.29 -11.78 -4.55
N THR A 54 -19.19 -13.08 -4.84
CA THR A 54 -17.97 -13.68 -5.38
C THR A 54 -17.58 -13.08 -6.72
N GLY A 55 -16.31 -12.72 -6.86
CA GLY A 55 -15.73 -12.13 -8.07
C GLY A 55 -16.10 -10.67 -8.29
N GLN A 56 -16.80 -10.04 -7.34
CA GLN A 56 -17.06 -8.61 -7.38
C GLN A 56 -15.90 -7.84 -6.78
N LEU A 57 -15.33 -6.94 -7.58
CA LEU A 57 -14.32 -5.99 -7.14
C LEU A 57 -14.96 -4.87 -6.30
N GLU A 58 -14.30 -4.53 -5.20
CA GLU A 58 -14.52 -3.30 -4.44
C GLU A 58 -13.18 -2.73 -4.01
N ARG A 59 -13.00 -1.42 -4.18
CA ARG A 59 -11.76 -0.68 -3.93
C ARG A 59 -12.03 0.57 -3.13
N ASP A 60 -11.07 0.90 -2.26
CA ASP A 60 -11.01 2.19 -1.57
C ASP A 60 -9.59 2.75 -1.58
N ILE A 61 -9.45 3.98 -2.10
CA ILE A 61 -8.20 4.72 -2.16
C ILE A 61 -8.26 5.89 -1.19
N TYR A 62 -7.21 6.00 -0.39
CA TYR A 62 -7.01 7.04 0.60
C TYR A 62 -5.76 7.86 0.30
N ASP A 63 -5.75 9.09 0.76
CA ASP A 63 -4.61 10.00 0.71
C ASP A 63 -4.13 10.29 2.14
N ALA A 64 -2.85 9.97 2.40
CA ALA A 64 -2.20 10.25 3.68
C ALA A 64 -1.70 11.71 3.78
N LYS A 65 -1.77 12.50 2.70
CA LYS A 65 -1.38 13.91 2.64
C LYS A 65 0.04 14.16 3.13
N GLN A 66 0.96 13.29 2.72
CA GLN A 66 2.36 13.28 3.13
C GLN A 66 2.59 13.04 4.64
N THR A 67 1.57 12.59 5.36
CA THR A 67 1.68 12.11 6.74
C THR A 67 1.91 10.60 6.76
N GLN A 68 2.22 10.07 7.95
CA GLN A 68 2.38 8.63 8.15
C GLN A 68 1.14 7.99 8.82
N GLU A 69 0.05 8.75 8.93
CA GLU A 69 -1.21 8.30 9.51
C GLU A 69 -2.04 7.50 8.50
N LEU A 70 -2.73 6.47 8.99
CA LEU A 70 -3.53 5.57 8.15
C LEU A 70 -4.95 5.38 8.67
N PRO A 71 -5.93 5.15 7.77
CA PRO A 71 -5.75 5.03 6.31
C PRO A 71 -5.55 6.36 5.58
N GLY A 72 -5.80 7.50 6.25
CA GLY A 72 -5.80 8.82 5.64
C GLY A 72 -7.22 9.30 5.33
N THR A 73 -7.35 10.22 4.38
CA THR A 73 -8.65 10.70 3.89
C THR A 73 -9.07 9.88 2.68
N GLN A 74 -10.30 9.36 2.63
CA GLN A 74 -10.79 8.65 1.43
C GLN A 74 -10.90 9.64 0.26
N VAL A 75 -10.33 9.29 -0.88
CA VAL A 75 -10.27 10.14 -2.08
C VAL A 75 -10.88 9.48 -3.31
N ARG A 76 -10.97 8.15 -3.34
CA ARG A 76 -11.65 7.42 -4.41
C ARG A 76 -12.24 6.10 -3.91
N TYR A 77 -13.50 5.82 -4.20
CA TYR A 77 -14.16 4.53 -3.95
C TYR A 77 -14.57 3.82 -5.25
N GLU A 78 -15.00 2.57 -5.17
CA GLU A 78 -15.40 1.77 -6.34
C GLU A 78 -16.47 2.47 -7.20
N GLY A 79 -16.18 2.63 -8.48
CA GLY A 79 -17.04 3.32 -9.46
C GLY A 79 -16.93 4.84 -9.44
N GLN A 80 -16.21 5.44 -8.48
CA GLN A 80 -16.02 6.90 -8.44
C GLN A 80 -15.10 7.36 -9.58
N PRO A 81 -15.44 8.46 -10.29
CA PRO A 81 -14.58 9.03 -11.32
C PRO A 81 -13.23 9.49 -10.74
N SER A 82 -12.23 9.62 -11.62
CA SER A 82 -10.91 10.15 -11.26
C SER A 82 -11.02 11.56 -10.65
N ASN A 83 -10.17 11.82 -9.66
CA ASN A 83 -9.98 13.14 -9.05
C ASN A 83 -8.80 13.92 -9.67
N ALA A 84 -8.27 13.43 -10.80
CA ALA A 84 -7.10 13.94 -11.53
C ALA A 84 -5.76 13.83 -10.77
N ASP A 85 -5.70 13.07 -9.68
CA ASP A 85 -4.44 12.73 -9.03
C ASP A 85 -3.86 11.45 -9.65
N VAL A 86 -2.65 11.57 -10.23
CA VAL A 86 -1.98 10.46 -10.92
C VAL A 86 -1.71 9.29 -9.98
N ALA A 87 -1.31 9.53 -8.73
CA ALA A 87 -1.02 8.46 -7.79
C ALA A 87 -2.30 7.72 -7.39
N VAL A 88 -3.40 8.46 -7.19
CA VAL A 88 -4.72 7.88 -6.90
C VAL A 88 -5.21 7.05 -8.08
N ASP A 89 -5.08 7.56 -9.30
CA ASP A 89 -5.52 6.88 -10.52
C ASP A 89 -4.73 5.59 -10.76
N GLU A 90 -3.40 5.65 -10.66
CA GLU A 90 -2.54 4.46 -10.77
C GLU A 90 -2.87 3.43 -9.69
N ALA A 91 -3.09 3.85 -8.45
CA ALA A 91 -3.45 2.94 -7.36
C ALA A 91 -4.80 2.26 -7.64
N TYR A 92 -5.80 3.04 -8.07
CA TYR A 92 -7.13 2.55 -8.40
C TYR A 92 -7.08 1.53 -9.54
N ASP A 93 -6.38 1.86 -10.63
CA ASP A 93 -6.31 1.03 -11.84
C ASP A 93 -5.52 -0.25 -11.61
N TYR A 94 -4.35 -0.18 -10.97
CA TYR A 94 -3.52 -1.37 -10.76
C TYR A 94 -4.11 -2.36 -9.75
N LEU A 95 -4.86 -1.88 -8.74
CA LEU A 95 -5.64 -2.77 -7.87
C LEU A 95 -6.74 -3.49 -8.68
N GLY A 96 -7.40 -2.78 -9.59
CA GLY A 96 -8.41 -3.36 -10.48
C GLY A 96 -7.83 -4.44 -11.40
N ILE A 97 -6.71 -4.14 -12.06
CA ILE A 97 -6.01 -5.10 -12.94
C ILE A 97 -5.56 -6.34 -12.15
N THR A 98 -5.06 -6.15 -10.94
CA THR A 98 -4.63 -7.26 -10.07
C THR A 98 -5.79 -8.17 -9.71
N HIS A 99 -6.93 -7.61 -9.30
CA HIS A 99 -8.14 -8.39 -9.03
C HIS A 99 -8.61 -9.15 -10.26
N ASP A 100 -8.70 -8.46 -11.40
CA ASP A 100 -9.15 -9.03 -12.66
C ASP A 100 -8.30 -10.23 -13.08
N PHE A 101 -6.98 -10.13 -12.92
CA PHE A 101 -6.06 -11.24 -13.18
C PHE A 101 -6.36 -12.46 -12.30
N PHE A 102 -6.51 -12.27 -10.99
CA PHE A 102 -6.82 -13.37 -10.07
C PHE A 102 -8.17 -14.01 -10.35
N TRP A 103 -9.18 -13.22 -10.68
CA TRP A 103 -10.50 -13.72 -11.00
C TRP A 103 -10.53 -14.46 -12.33
N LYS A 104 -10.01 -13.86 -13.41
CA LYS A 104 -10.09 -14.42 -14.77
C LYS A 104 -9.27 -15.71 -14.90
N GLU A 105 -8.05 -15.72 -14.39
CA GLU A 105 -7.12 -16.84 -14.59
C GLU A 105 -7.29 -17.97 -13.56
N TYR A 106 -7.63 -17.61 -12.31
CA TYR A 106 -7.65 -18.58 -11.21
C TYR A 106 -9.02 -18.76 -10.56
N GLN A 107 -10.03 -18.00 -10.97
CA GLN A 107 -11.33 -17.91 -10.28
C GLN A 107 -11.15 -17.65 -8.78
N ARG A 108 -10.09 -16.89 -8.44
CA ARG A 108 -9.73 -16.56 -7.07
C ARG A 108 -10.40 -15.25 -6.68
N ASP A 109 -11.19 -15.28 -5.63
CA ASP A 109 -11.99 -14.14 -5.18
C ASP A 109 -11.15 -13.17 -4.34
N SER A 110 -10.52 -12.19 -5.00
CA SER A 110 -9.57 -11.25 -4.41
C SER A 110 -8.31 -11.93 -3.80
N LEU A 111 -7.53 -11.19 -3.02
CA LEU A 111 -6.21 -11.62 -2.53
C LEU A 111 -6.28 -12.77 -1.52
N ASP A 112 -7.39 -12.93 -0.81
CA ASP A 112 -7.58 -13.94 0.23
C ASP A 112 -8.57 -15.06 -0.14
N ASN A 113 -9.11 -15.03 -1.36
CA ASN A 113 -10.14 -15.95 -1.86
C ASN A 113 -11.49 -15.84 -1.14
N LYS A 114 -11.81 -14.66 -0.58
CA LYS A 114 -13.05 -14.38 0.15
C LYS A 114 -13.68 -13.04 -0.22
N GLY A 115 -13.25 -12.41 -1.32
CA GLY A 115 -13.81 -11.14 -1.77
C GLY A 115 -13.30 -9.95 -0.97
N LEU A 116 -12.05 -9.98 -0.50
CA LEU A 116 -11.46 -8.85 0.22
C LEU A 116 -11.57 -7.52 -0.55
N ILE A 117 -12.03 -6.46 0.11
CA ILE A 117 -12.01 -5.10 -0.41
C ILE A 117 -10.55 -4.61 -0.51
N LEU A 118 -10.16 -4.12 -1.68
CA LEU A 118 -8.79 -3.69 -1.95
C LEU A 118 -8.58 -2.24 -1.52
N THR A 119 -7.80 -2.03 -0.45
CA THR A 119 -7.51 -0.70 0.08
C THR A 119 -6.10 -0.22 -0.28
N GLY A 120 -6.00 0.98 -0.88
CA GLY A 120 -4.74 1.66 -1.16
C GLY A 120 -4.62 2.99 -0.43
N THR A 121 -3.41 3.36 0.02
CA THR A 121 -3.10 4.70 0.54
C THR A 121 -1.95 5.31 -0.26
N VAL A 122 -2.16 6.47 -0.86
CA VAL A 122 -1.14 7.25 -1.60
C VAL A 122 -0.56 8.38 -0.74
N HIS A 123 0.49 9.02 -1.26
CA HIS A 123 1.21 10.13 -0.62
C HIS A 123 1.62 9.83 0.82
N TYR A 124 2.10 8.61 1.05
CA TYR A 124 2.50 8.17 2.39
C TYR A 124 3.87 8.73 2.77
N GLY A 125 3.90 9.58 3.80
CA GLY A 125 5.11 10.27 4.24
C GLY A 125 5.65 11.28 3.22
N ARG A 126 6.78 11.91 3.55
CA ARG A 126 7.49 12.84 2.66
C ARG A 126 8.73 12.18 2.09
N GLU A 127 8.96 12.35 0.79
CA GLU A 127 10.13 11.84 0.06
C GLU A 127 10.38 10.34 0.36
N TYR A 128 9.29 9.58 0.49
CA TYR A 128 9.32 8.23 1.03
C TYR A 128 9.62 7.24 -0.09
N GLN A 129 10.86 6.76 -0.12
CA GLN A 129 11.41 5.97 -1.22
C GLN A 129 11.09 4.48 -1.08
N ASN A 130 9.80 4.17 -0.85
CA ASN A 130 9.35 2.79 -0.75
C ASN A 130 7.87 2.64 -1.03
N ALA A 131 7.50 1.40 -1.34
CA ALA A 131 6.14 0.93 -1.24
C ALA A 131 6.06 -0.28 -0.32
N LEU A 132 4.98 -0.36 0.45
CA LEU A 132 4.74 -1.43 1.40
C LEU A 132 3.45 -2.14 1.07
N LEU A 133 3.50 -3.46 1.06
CA LEU A 133 2.35 -4.32 1.12
C LEU A 133 2.32 -4.94 2.52
N GLU A 134 1.39 -4.46 3.33
CA GLU A 134 1.17 -5.01 4.65
C GLU A 134 -0.01 -5.97 4.61
N ARG A 135 0.22 -7.21 5.08
CA ARG A 135 -0.86 -8.07 5.54
C ARG A 135 -0.95 -7.90 7.05
N SER A 136 -1.90 -7.10 7.51
CA SER A 136 -2.15 -6.97 8.94
C SER A 136 -2.67 -8.31 9.49
N ALA A 137 -2.56 -8.50 10.81
CA ALA A 137 -2.97 -9.73 11.50
C ALA A 137 -4.46 -10.11 11.28
N ASP A 138 -5.22 -9.16 10.75
CA ASP A 138 -6.65 -9.17 10.45
C ASP A 138 -6.99 -9.47 8.97
N GLY A 139 -5.99 -9.66 8.11
CA GLY A 139 -6.15 -10.00 6.70
C GLY A 139 -6.27 -8.81 5.73
N VAL A 140 -6.18 -7.57 6.18
CA VAL A 140 -6.22 -6.40 5.27
C VAL A 140 -4.91 -6.33 4.50
N TRP A 141 -5.01 -6.19 3.18
CA TRP A 141 -3.88 -5.86 2.34
C TRP A 141 -3.89 -4.36 2.07
N ARG A 142 -2.85 -3.67 2.53
CA ARG A 142 -2.70 -2.22 2.32
C ARG A 142 -1.49 -1.95 1.47
N TRP A 143 -1.72 -1.28 0.34
CA TRP A 143 -0.64 -0.72 -0.47
C TRP A 143 -0.36 0.72 -0.03
N ARG A 144 0.90 1.03 0.26
CA ARG A 144 1.36 2.40 0.57
C ARG A 144 2.42 2.80 -0.42
N ARG A 145 2.33 3.99 -1.01
CA ARG A 145 3.39 4.58 -1.84
C ARG A 145 3.69 6.00 -1.39
N GLY A 146 4.98 6.30 -1.26
CA GLY A 146 5.47 7.66 -1.09
C GLY A 146 5.68 8.38 -2.41
N ASP A 147 5.68 9.71 -2.34
CA ASP A 147 6.11 10.56 -3.47
C ASP A 147 7.64 10.60 -3.50
N LEU A 148 8.21 10.52 -4.71
CA LEU A 148 9.66 10.59 -4.97
C LEU A 148 10.14 12.03 -5.11
#